data_AF-A0A2I0VGK4-F1
#
_entry.id   AF-A0A2I0VGK4-F1
#
_cell.length_a   1.000
_cell.length_b   1.000
_cell.length_c   1.000
_cell.angle_alpha   90.00
_cell.angle_beta   90.00
_cell.angle_gamma   90.00
#
_symmetry.space_group_name_H-M   'P 1'
#
loop_
_entity.id
_entity.type
_entity.pdbx_description
1 polymer ?
#
loop_
_entity_poly.entity_id
_entity_poly.type
_entity_poly.pdbx_seq_one_letter_code
_entity_poly.pdbx_strand_id
1 'polypeptide(L)' 'MKVSARKILELPSEVKHRNINIIPGSGYIHPNQLSPLFESLGIYDANSTADIHAFCTCLGISSHDK' A
#
# COMPACT_ATOMS: atom_id res chain seq x y z
N MET A 1 -7.79 -11.85 -4.68
CA MET A 1 -7.60 -10.39 -4.58
C MET A 1 -8.23 -9.74 -3.34
N LYS A 2 -9.49 -10.02 -2.96
CA LYS A 2 -10.13 -9.34 -1.80
C LYS A 2 -9.45 -9.57 -0.44
N VAL A 3 -8.98 -10.78 -0.16
CA VAL A 3 -8.35 -11.10 1.14
C VAL A 3 -6.99 -10.40 1.30
N SER A 4 -6.16 -10.40 0.26
CA SER A 4 -4.86 -9.74 0.27
C SER A 4 -4.98 -8.22 0.47
N ALA A 5 -5.91 -7.57 -0.23
CA ALA A 5 -6.15 -6.14 -0.07
C ALA A 5 -6.59 -5.77 1.35
N ARG A 6 -7.47 -6.59 1.96
CA ARG A 6 -7.88 -6.40 3.36
C ARG A 6 -6.70 -6.53 4.32
N LYS A 7 -5.91 -7.60 4.20
CA LYS A 7 -4.72 -7.83 5.05
C LYS A 7 -3.73 -6.67 4.98
N ILE A 8 -3.56 -6.10 3.78
CA ILE A 8 -2.69 -4.94 3.56
C ILE A 8 -3.22 -3.69 4.28
N LEU A 9 -4.54 -3.43 4.22
CA LEU A 9 -5.15 -2.29 4.94
C LEU A 9 -5.16 -2.48 6.46
N GLU A 10 -5.20 -3.72 6.93
CA GLU A 10 -5.11 -4.08 8.35
C GLU A 10 -3.68 -3.96 8.93
N LEU A 11 -2.66 -3.67 8.10
CA LEU A 11 -1.30 -3.42 8.58
C LEU A 11 -1.23 -2.19 9.51
N PRO A 12 -0.25 -2.16 10.44
CA PRO A 12 -0.02 -0.99 11.29
C PRO A 12 0.17 0.29 10.48
N SER A 13 -0.28 1.41 11.03
CA SER A 13 -0.25 2.69 10.34
C SER A 13 1.18 3.05 9.92
N GLU A 14 2.16 2.77 10.76
CA GLU A 14 3.58 3.07 10.56
C GLU A 14 4.16 2.29 9.39
N VAL A 15 3.63 1.10 9.10
CA VAL A 15 4.00 0.28 7.94
C VAL A 15 3.40 0.86 6.68
N LYS A 16 2.11 1.22 6.71
CA LYS A 16 1.41 1.83 5.56
C LYS A 16 2.04 3.17 5.15
N HIS A 17 2.48 3.99 6.12
CA HIS A 17 3.21 5.25 5.85
C HIS A 17 4.54 5.08 5.11
N ARG A 18 5.08 3.86 5.01
CA ARG A 18 6.28 3.59 4.19
C ARG A 18 5.96 3.62 2.69
N ASN A 19 4.71 3.38 2.29
CA ASN A 19 4.27 3.51 0.90
C ASN A 19 4.17 5.00 0.52
N ILE A 20 5.32 5.58 0.18
CA ILE A 20 5.43 7.00 -0.16
C ILE A 20 4.87 7.30 -1.56
N ASN A 21 4.51 8.56 -1.77
CA ASN A 21 4.12 9.08 -3.08
C ASN A 21 5.34 9.08 -4.04
N ILE A 22 5.18 8.48 -5.21
CA ILE A 22 6.06 8.70 -6.37
C ILE A 22 5.56 9.93 -7.14
N ILE A 23 4.24 10.04 -7.28
CA ILE A 23 3.53 11.26 -7.69
C ILE A 23 2.46 11.59 -6.64
N PRO A 24 1.94 12.83 -6.58
CA PRO A 24 0.92 13.20 -5.61
C PRO A 24 -0.28 12.24 -5.62
N GLY A 25 -0.58 11.63 -4.46
CA GLY A 25 -1.70 10.71 -4.29
C GLY A 25 -1.45 9.26 -4.74
N SER A 26 -0.24 8.89 -5.15
CA SER A 26 0.07 7.52 -5.60
C SER A 26 0.46 6.56 -4.47
N GLY A 27 0.79 7.08 -3.29
CA GLY A 27 1.18 6.30 -2.12
C GLY A 27 0.04 6.12 -1.13
N TYR A 28 0.39 5.98 0.14
CA TYR A 28 -0.56 5.84 1.22
C TYR A 28 -1.38 7.13 1.43
N ILE A 29 -2.71 6.98 1.37
CA ILE A 29 -3.68 8.00 1.73
C ILE A 29 -4.33 7.55 3.02
N HIS A 30 -4.05 8.27 4.11
CA HIS A 30 -4.69 8.04 5.40
C HIS A 30 -6.07 8.73 5.44
N PRO A 31 -7.04 8.16 6.18
CA PRO A 31 -8.29 8.84 6.48
C PRO A 31 -8.06 10.17 7.18
N ASN A 32 -8.73 11.22 6.72
CA ASN A 32 -8.62 12.57 7.26
C ASN A 32 -10.00 13.23 7.39
N GLN A 33 -10.05 14.48 7.85
CA GLN A 33 -11.31 15.19 8.08
C GLN A 33 -12.19 15.35 6.82
N LEU A 34 -11.58 15.47 5.64
CA LEU A 34 -12.29 15.61 4.36
C LEU A 34 -12.76 14.26 3.81
N SER A 35 -12.03 13.19 4.13
CA SER A 35 -12.31 11.84 3.65
C SER A 35 -12.13 10.80 4.78
N PRO A 36 -13.00 10.79 5.80
CA PRO A 36 -12.80 9.99 7.01
C PRO A 36 -13.00 8.49 6.78
N LEU A 37 -13.64 8.11 5.68
CA LEU A 37 -13.91 6.71 5.30
C LEU A 37 -13.01 6.21 4.17
N PHE A 38 -12.11 7.05 3.67
CA PHE A 38 -11.25 6.71 2.55
C PHE A 38 -9.83 6.43 3.03
N GLU A 39 -9.36 5.24 2.68
CA GLU A 39 -7.98 4.81 2.87
C GLU A 39 -7.50 4.15 1.58
N SER A 40 -6.24 4.40 1.21
CA SER A 40 -5.66 3.82 0.00
C SER A 40 -4.17 3.59 0.13
N LEU A 41 -3.68 2.59 -0.61
CA LEU A 41 -2.27 2.29 -0.85
C LEU A 41 -2.12 2.09 -2.35
N GLY A 42 -0.96 2.45 -2.91
CA GLY A 42 -0.78 2.48 -4.36
C GLY A 42 0.58 2.02 -4.85
N ILE A 43 0.57 1.57 -6.10
CA ILE A 43 1.75 1.25 -6.91
C ILE A 43 1.62 2.12 -8.16
N TYR A 44 2.66 2.89 -8.48
CA TYR A 44 2.62 3.80 -9.62
C TYR A 44 2.60 3.04 -10.95
N ASP A 45 3.60 2.19 -11.21
CA ASP A 45 3.62 1.31 -12.37
C ASP A 45 3.32 -0.15 -11.96
N ALA A 46 2.03 -0.49 -11.95
CA ALA A 46 1.58 -1.85 -11.64
C ALA A 46 1.91 -2.88 -12.75
N ASN A 47 2.47 -2.47 -13.89
CA ASN A 47 2.98 -3.39 -14.90
C ASN A 47 4.46 -3.76 -14.66
N SER A 48 5.18 -2.97 -13.87
CA SER A 48 6.57 -3.23 -13.47
C SER A 48 6.62 -4.26 -12.34
N THR A 49 7.20 -5.43 -12.61
CA THR A 49 7.44 -6.44 -11.55
C THR A 49 8.37 -5.90 -10.46
N ALA A 50 9.29 -5.01 -10.82
CA ALA A 50 10.18 -4.37 -9.85
C ALA A 50 9.40 -3.47 -8.89
N ASP A 51 8.43 -2.71 -9.39
CA ASP A 51 7.61 -1.80 -8.59
C ASP A 51 6.66 -2.57 -7.67
N ILE A 52 6.10 -3.69 -8.15
CA ILE A 52 5.33 -4.63 -7.32
C ILE A 52 6.20 -5.19 -6.19
N HIS A 53 7.43 -5.62 -6.49
CA HIS A 53 8.34 -6.16 -5.49
C HIS A 53 8.76 -5.09 -4.46
N ALA A 54 9.04 -3.87 -4.93
CA ALA A 54 9.37 -2.74 -4.06
C ALA A 54 8.21 -2.41 -3.12
N PHE A 55 6.97 -2.41 -3.62
CA PHE A 55 5.77 -2.24 -2.80
C PHE A 55 5.65 -3.32 -1.70
N CYS A 56 5.76 -4.60 -2.07
CA CYS A 56 5.72 -5.70 -1.10
C CYS A 56 6.83 -5.60 -0.05
N THR A 57 8.07 -5.34 -0.48
CA THR A 57 9.23 -5.17 0.40
C THR A 57 9.04 -4.01 1.38
N CYS A 58 8.54 -2.88 0.88
CA CYS A 58 8.26 -1.69 1.68
C CYS A 58 7.26 -1.98 2.81
N LEU A 59 6.23 -2.77 2.53
CA LEU A 59 5.24 -3.21 3.50
C LEU A 59 5.67 -4.41 4.35
N GLY A 60 6.88 -4.94 4.14
CA GLY A 60 7.37 -6.14 4.84
C GLY A 60 6.61 -7.42 4.45
N ILE A 61 5.95 -7.42 3.31
CA ILE A 61 5.21 -8.57 2.79
C ILE A 61 6.19 -9.41 1.97
N SER A 62 6.62 -10.53 2.54
CA SER A 62 7.36 -11.54 1.79
C SER A 62 6.40 -12.38 0.95
N SER A 63 6.76 -12.74 -0.27
CA SER A 63 5.98 -13.65 -1.14
C SER A 63 5.88 -15.10 -0.62
N HIS A 64 6.26 -15.37 0.63
CA HIS A 64 6.45 -16.73 1.15
C HIS A 64 5.26 -17.33 1.92
N ASP A 65 4.17 -16.59 2.11
CA ASP A 65 2.94 -17.15 2.70
C ASP A 65 2.07 -17.79 1.63
N LYS A 66 2.28 -19.10 1.44
CA LYS A 66 1.36 -20.02 0.76
C LYS A 66 0.24 -20.46 1.68
#